data_AF-A0A535ATV2-F1
#
_entry.id   AF-A0A535ATV2-F1
#
_cell.length_a   1.000
_cell.length_b   1.000
_cell.length_c   1.000
_cell.angle_alpha   90.00
_cell.angle_beta   90.00
_cell.angle_gamma   90.00
#
_symmetry.space_group_name_H-M   'P 1'
#
loop_
_entity.id
_entity.type
_entity.pdbx_description
1 polymer ?
#
loop_
_entity_poly.entity_id
_entity_poly.type
_entity_poly.pdbx_seq_one_letter_code
_entity_poly.pdbx_strand_id
1 'polypeptide(L)' 'MQVTDADLQYLEGVHAPLGPVLEEMLKTGRAEGVPIVSPASGRLLRVLVTALAPKRVLEIGTAIGFSTLW' A
#
# COMPACT_ATOMS: atom_id res chain seq x y z
N MET A 1 -4.79 -9.72 21.29
CA MET A 1 -3.69 -8.74 21.12
C MET A 1 -4.31 -7.47 20.59
N GLN A 2 -4.22 -6.35 21.33
CA GLN A 2 -4.75 -5.06 20.86
C GLN A 2 -3.62 -4.31 20.16
N VAL A 3 -3.88 -3.83 18.95
CA VAL A 3 -2.98 -2.91 18.22
C VAL A 3 -3.35 -1.49 18.65
N THR A 4 -2.35 -0.70 19.02
CA THR A 4 -2.51 0.70 19.44
C THR A 4 -2.08 1.67 18.34
N ASP A 5 -2.47 2.94 18.46
CA ASP A 5 -1.99 3.99 17.54
C ASP A 5 -0.47 4.16 17.59
N ALA A 6 0.13 3.95 18.77
CA ALA A 6 1.58 3.97 18.93
C ALA A 6 2.27 2.85 18.13
N ASP A 7 1.67 1.65 18.08
CA ASP A 7 2.18 0.55 17.26
C ASP A 7 2.13 0.88 15.77
N LEU A 8 1.02 1.47 15.32
CA LEU A 8 0.84 1.88 13.93
C LEU A 8 1.85 2.98 13.54
N GLN A 9 2.03 3.98 14.41
CA GLN A 9 2.96 5.08 14.16
C GLN A 9 4.41 4.61 14.15
N TYR A 10 4.78 3.68 15.03
CA TYR A 10 6.08 3.02 14.99
C TYR A 10 6.29 2.26 13.68
N LEU A 11 5.32 1.43 13.27
CA LEU A 11 5.40 0.66 12.04
C LEU A 11 5.46 1.56 10.80
N GLU A 12 4.75 2.69 10.78
CA GLU A 12 4.88 3.65 9.69
C GLU A 12 6.28 4.29 9.66
N GLY A 13 6.83 4.63 10.82
CA GLY A 13 8.12 5.32 10.95
C GLY A 13 9.37 4.48 10.63
N VAL A 14 9.29 3.14 10.70
CA VAL A 14 10.45 2.27 10.38
C VAL A 14 10.69 2.11 8.88
N HIS A 15 9.77 2.56 8.04
CA HIS A 15 9.87 2.42 6.59
C HIS A 15 10.33 3.71 5.91
N ALA A 16 11.00 3.56 4.77
CA ALA A 16 11.31 4.67 3.90
C ALA A 16 10.02 5.39 3.43
N PRO A 17 10.11 6.70 3.13
CA PRO A 17 9.01 7.44 2.52
C PRO A 17 8.60 6.83 1.18
N LEU A 18 7.37 7.12 0.76
CA LEU A 18 6.87 6.68 -0.55
C LEU A 18 7.64 7.37 -1.67
N GLY A 19 7.77 6.67 -2.79
CA GLY A 19 8.21 7.29 -4.03
C GLY A 19 7.17 8.33 -4.49
N PRO A 20 7.59 9.34 -5.28
CA PRO A 20 6.76 10.50 -5.61
C PRO A 20 5.43 10.13 -6.30
N VAL A 21 5.43 9.08 -7.14
CA VAL A 21 4.21 8.63 -7.83
C VAL A 21 3.19 8.04 -6.85
N LEU A 22 3.63 7.16 -5.94
CA LEU A 22 2.73 6.58 -4.94
C LEU A 22 2.24 7.66 -3.96
N GLU A 23 3.09 8.60 -3.58
CA GLU A 23 2.69 9.72 -2.73
C GLU A 23 1.61 10.59 -3.40
N GLU A 24 1.79 10.93 -4.67
CA GLU A 24 0.80 11.69 -5.44
C GLU A 24 -0.51 10.92 -5.60
N MET A 25 -0.47 9.64 -5.97
CA MET A 25 -1.67 8.80 -6.08
C MET A 25 -2.44 8.71 -4.77
N LEU A 26 -1.72 8.54 -3.64
CA LEU A 26 -2.35 8.48 -2.33
C LEU A 26 -2.99 9.82 -1.94
N LYS A 27 -2.31 10.94 -2.22
CA LYS A 27 -2.81 12.28 -1.95
C LYS A 27 -4.06 12.58 -2.78
N THR A 28 -3.98 12.40 -4.09
CA THR A 28 -5.09 12.68 -5.02
C THR A 28 -6.28 11.77 -4.74
N GLY A 29 -6.04 10.46 -4.59
CA GLY A 29 -7.12 9.52 -4.32
C GLY A 29 -7.82 9.75 -2.98
N ARG A 30 -7.10 10.19 -1.94
CA ARG A 30 -7.72 10.64 -0.68
C ARG A 30 -8.58 11.88 -0.89
N ALA A 31 -8.11 12.86 -1.64
CA ALA A 31 -8.86 14.08 -1.94
C ALA A 31 -10.15 13.80 -2.74
N GLU A 32 -10.12 12.82 -3.62
CA GLU A 32 -11.25 12.41 -4.47
C GLU A 32 -12.17 11.36 -3.82
N GLY A 33 -11.83 10.88 -2.62
CA GLY A 33 -12.61 9.83 -1.93
C GLY A 33 -12.51 8.45 -2.57
N VAL A 34 -11.44 8.19 -3.34
CA VAL A 34 -11.16 6.86 -3.91
C VAL A 34 -10.81 5.89 -2.77
N PRO A 35 -11.44 4.71 -2.70
CA PRO A 35 -11.07 3.69 -1.72
C PRO A 35 -9.72 3.07 -2.09
N ILE A 36 -8.66 3.46 -1.37
CA ILE A 36 -7.28 3.02 -1.59
C ILE A 36 -6.80 2.21 -0.38
N VAL A 37 -6.07 1.11 -0.64
CA VAL A 37 -5.43 0.31 0.41
C VAL A 37 -4.36 1.12 1.15
N SER A 38 -4.10 0.76 2.42
CA SER A 38 -3.05 1.44 3.17
C SER A 38 -1.64 1.12 2.60
N PRO A 39 -0.66 2.01 2.83
CA PRO A 39 0.76 1.73 2.59
C PRO A 39 1.23 0.40 3.18
N ALA A 40 0.75 0.03 4.38
CA ALA A 40 1.09 -1.23 5.01
C ALA A 40 0.63 -2.45 4.19
N SER A 41 -0.58 -2.39 3.62
CA SER A 41 -1.08 -3.43 2.70
C SER A 41 -0.24 -3.54 1.43
N GLY A 42 0.16 -2.41 0.84
CA GLY A 42 1.06 -2.40 -0.32
C GLY A 42 2.40 -3.10 -0.01
N ARG A 43 3.03 -2.79 1.13
CA ARG A 43 4.28 -3.45 1.57
C ARG A 43 4.11 -4.96 1.72
N LEU A 44 2.99 -5.40 2.30
CA LEU A 44 2.68 -6.83 2.43
C LEU A 44 2.54 -7.49 1.06
N LEU A 45 1.78 -6.90 0.13
CA LEU A 45 1.63 -7.42 -1.23
C LEU A 45 2.98 -7.52 -1.93
N ARG A 46 3.85 -6.51 -1.79
CA ARG A 46 5.21 -6.52 -2.32
C ARG A 46 6.02 -7.69 -1.77
N VAL A 47 5.97 -7.94 -0.46
CA VAL A 47 6.65 -9.08 0.18
C VAL A 47 6.15 -10.40 -0.41
N LEU A 48 4.83 -10.58 -0.53
CA LEU A 48 4.24 -11.81 -1.08
C LEU A 48 4.64 -12.04 -2.55
N VAL A 49 4.53 -11.01 -3.39
CA VAL A 49 4.90 -11.10 -4.82
C VAL A 49 6.39 -11.37 -4.97
N THR A 50 7.24 -10.72 -4.17
CA THR A 50 8.70 -10.93 -4.22
C THR A 50 9.05 -12.34 -3.76
N ALA A 51 8.44 -12.84 -2.69
CA ALA A 51 8.74 -14.16 -2.12
C ALA A 51 8.22 -15.32 -2.98
N LEU A 52 7.02 -15.17 -3.56
CA LEU A 52 6.37 -16.23 -4.34
C LEU A 52 6.73 -16.20 -5.83
N ALA A 53 7.28 -15.08 -6.32
CA ALA A 53 7.65 -14.85 -7.71
C ALA A 53 6.58 -15.33 -8.73
N PRO A 54 5.30 -14.92 -8.57
CA PRO A 54 4.24 -15.39 -9.44
C PRO A 54 4.44 -14.86 -10.87
N LYS A 55 4.19 -15.72 -11.87
CA LYS A 55 4.23 -15.30 -13.29
C LYS A 55 3.03 -14.46 -13.71
N ARG A 56 1.92 -14.55 -12.96
CA ARG A 56 0.64 -13.88 -13.25
C ARG A 56 -0.03 -13.52 -11.93
N VAL A 57 -0.55 -12.30 -11.84
CA VAL A 57 -1.35 -11.79 -10.73
C VAL A 57 -2.69 -11.34 -11.30
N LEU A 58 -3.78 -11.72 -10.65
CA LEU A 58 -5.13 -11.24 -10.96
C LEU A 58 -5.56 -10.26 -9.87
N GLU A 59 -5.98 -9.08 -10.27
CA GLU A 59 -6.56 -8.07 -9.39
C GLU A 59 -7.99 -7.76 -9.84
N ILE A 60 -8.92 -7.81 -8.89
CA ILE A 60 -10.34 -7.54 -9.13
C ILE A 60 -10.70 -6.31 -8.30
N GLY A 61 -11.10 -5.23 -8.97
CA GLY A 61 -11.36 -3.94 -8.33
C GLY A 61 -10.06 -3.17 -8.06
N THR A 62 -9.43 -2.66 -9.12
CA THR A 62 -8.12 -1.99 -9.06
C THR A 62 -8.18 -0.54 -8.58
N ALA A 63 -9.36 0.07 -8.52
CA ALA A 63 -9.53 1.52 -8.32
C ALA A 63 -8.58 2.31 -9.25
N ILE A 64 -7.70 3.16 -8.70
CA ILE A 64 -6.68 3.92 -9.45
C ILE A 64 -5.35 3.17 -9.65
N GLY A 65 -5.29 1.87 -9.35
CA GLY A 65 -4.12 1.02 -9.56
C GLY A 65 -3.02 1.15 -8.50
N PHE A 66 -3.34 1.69 -7.32
CA PHE A 66 -2.35 1.91 -6.25
C PHE A 66 -1.70 0.62 -5.75
N SER A 67 -2.50 -0.42 -5.50
CA SER A 67 -2.04 -1.76 -5.14
C SER A 67 -1.28 -2.46 -6.27
N THR A 68 -1.70 -2.23 -7.52
CA THR A 68 -1.03 -2.78 -8.71
C THR A 68 0.37 -2.21 -8.90
N LEU A 69 0.53 -0.90 -8.70
CA LEU A 69 1.78 -0.19 -8.94
C LEU A 69 2.84 -0.46 -7.87
N TRP A 70 2.41 -0.75 -6.64
CA TRP A 70 3.25 -0.79 -5.45
C TRP A 70 4.49 -1.70 -5.54
#